data_AF-A0A538C4D6-F1
#
_entry.id   AF-A0A538C4D6-F1
#
_cell.length_a   1.000
_cell.length_b   1.000
_cell.length_c   1.000
_cell.angle_alpha   90.00
_cell.angle_beta   90.00
_cell.angle_gamma   90.00
#
_symmetry.space_group_name_H-M   'P 1'
#
loop_
_entity.id
_entity.type
_entity.pdbx_description
1 polymer ?
#
loop_
_entity_poly.entity_id
_entity_poly.type
_entity_poly.pdbx_seq_one_letter_code
_entity_poly.pdbx_strand_id
1 'polypeptide(L)'
;MFASIRTYRVGTGSIDEALHRVDRDLADAFAREPGFISYEVVRTGEHTLASITTFHEREQAEASNQLAAEWVADELADFDVERMGMVSGAVVVSRASSDALVPAHH
;
A
#
# COMPACT_ATOMS: atom_id res chain seq x y z
N MET A 1 9.56 -5.13 -13.11
CA MET A 1 8.36 -4.74 -12.34
C MET A 1 7.96 -5.90 -11.47
N PHE A 2 7.99 -5.69 -10.16
CA PHE A 2 7.53 -6.64 -9.16
C PHE A 2 6.52 -5.93 -8.27
N ALA A 3 5.42 -6.61 -7.99
CA ALA A 3 4.35 -6.09 -7.15
C ALA A 3 4.30 -6.86 -5.84
N SER A 4 3.94 -6.15 -4.78
CA SER A 4 3.54 -6.72 -3.49
C SER A 4 2.11 -6.28 -3.19
N ILE A 5 1.23 -7.26 -3.00
CA ILE A 5 -0.17 -7.09 -2.65
C ILE A 5 -0.35 -7.49 -1.20
N ARG A 6 -0.88 -6.59 -0.37
CA ARG A 6 -1.10 -6.84 1.06
C ARG A 6 -2.56 -6.57 1.40
N THR A 7 -3.20 -7.48 2.12
CA THR A 7 -4.58 -7.30 2.56
C THR A 7 -4.62 -6.99 4.04
N TYR A 8 -5.52 -6.09 4.43
CA TYR A 8 -5.65 -5.59 5.79
C TYR A 8 -7.10 -5.59 6.26
N ARG A 9 -7.29 -5.75 7.56
CA ARG A 9 -8.51 -5.41 8.28
C ARG A 9 -8.22 -4.23 9.19
N VAL A 10 -9.13 -3.27 9.24
CA VAL A 10 -9.10 -2.16 10.20
C VAL A 10 -10.08 -2.49 11.32
N GLY A 11 -9.58 -2.70 12.53
CA GLY A 11 -10.38 -3.16 13.66
C GLY A 11 -11.18 -2.05 14.34
N THR A 12 -10.57 -0.88 14.53
CA THR A 12 -11.18 0.27 15.22
C THR A 12 -11.01 1.57 14.46
N GLY A 13 -11.82 2.57 14.80
CA GLY A 13 -11.73 3.91 14.21
C GLY A 13 -12.29 3.99 12.79
N SER A 14 -12.07 5.14 12.15
CA SER A 14 -12.53 5.39 10.79
C SER A 14 -11.51 4.89 9.77
N ILE A 15 -11.97 4.08 8.82
CA ILE A 15 -11.13 3.66 7.69
C ILE A 15 -10.65 4.87 6.87
N ASP A 16 -11.47 5.93 6.79
CA ASP A 16 -11.13 7.13 6.02
C ASP A 16 -10.02 7.93 6.71
N GLU A 17 -10.00 7.96 8.04
CA GLU A 17 -8.91 8.58 8.81
C GLU A 17 -7.61 7.78 8.67
N ALA A 18 -7.69 6.44 8.68
CA ALA A 18 -6.54 5.58 8.43
C ALA A 18 -5.99 5.80 7.01
N LEU A 19 -6.87 5.85 6.00
CA LEU A 19 -6.49 6.10 4.60
C LEU A 19 -5.88 7.48 4.40
N HIS A 20 -6.34 8.51 5.11
CA HIS A 20 -5.74 9.84 5.07
C HIS A 20 -4.28 9.84 5.56
N ARG A 21 -3.94 9.07 6.60
CA ARG A 21 -2.53 8.91 7.04
C ARG A 21 -1.72 8.10 6.04
N VAL A 22 -2.31 7.05 5.48
CA VAL A 22 -1.65 6.23 4.45
C VAL A 22 -1.30 7.08 3.23
N ASP A 23 -2.21 7.93 2.76
CA ASP A 23 -1.97 8.82 1.63
C ASP A 23 -0.88 9.86 1.94
N ARG A 24 -0.98 10.53 3.09
CA ARG A 24 -0.04 11.60 3.47
C ARG A 24 1.37 11.10 3.74
N ASP A 25 1.52 9.95 4.39
CA ASP A 25 2.81 9.54 4.96
C ASP A 25 3.37 8.29 4.28
N LEU A 26 2.59 7.20 4.20
CA LEU A 26 3.07 5.92 3.67
C LEU A 26 3.25 5.95 2.14
N ALA A 27 2.30 6.54 1.42
CA ALA A 27 2.39 6.68 -0.03
C ALA A 27 3.62 7.51 -0.42
N ASP A 28 3.85 8.62 0.27
CA ASP A 28 5.04 9.48 0.10
C ASP A 28 6.34 8.78 0.53
N ALA A 29 6.31 7.91 1.54
CA ALA A 29 7.46 7.09 1.90
C ALA A 29 7.83 6.13 0.76
N PHE A 30 6.86 5.41 0.19
CA PHE A 30 7.12 4.56 -0.98
C PHE A 30 7.59 5.37 -2.20
N ALA A 31 6.98 6.53 -2.47
CA ALA A 31 7.32 7.36 -3.61
C ALA A 31 8.76 7.88 -3.59
N ARG A 32 9.38 7.94 -2.40
CA ARG A 32 10.79 8.34 -2.22
C ARG A 32 11.77 7.18 -2.36
N GLU A 33 11.30 5.93 -2.32
CA GLU A 33 12.17 4.77 -2.44
C GLU A 33 12.67 4.59 -3.88
N PRO A 34 13.97 4.26 -4.07
CA PRO A 34 14.51 3.99 -5.40
C PRO A 34 13.74 2.89 -6.12
N GLY A 35 13.41 3.13 -7.39
CA GLY A 35 12.73 2.16 -8.24
C GLY A 35 11.22 2.03 -8.00
N PHE A 36 10.62 2.93 -7.20
CA PHE A 36 9.17 3.02 -7.06
C PHE A 36 8.47 3.22 -8.41
N ILE A 37 7.33 2.54 -8.61
CA ILE A 37 6.52 2.65 -9.84
C ILE A 37 5.10 3.08 -9.49
N SER A 38 4.43 2.38 -8.58
CA SER A 38 3.04 2.69 -8.21
C SER A 38 2.73 2.25 -6.77
N TYR A 39 1.76 2.94 -6.18
CA TYR A 39 1.10 2.54 -4.96
C TYR A 39 -0.39 2.79 -5.08
N GLU A 40 -1.17 1.76 -4.80
CA GLU A 40 -2.62 1.82 -4.84
C GLU A 40 -3.19 1.17 -3.58
N VAL A 41 -4.25 1.76 -3.02
CA VAL A 41 -5.03 1.15 -1.95
C VAL A 41 -6.47 1.01 -2.42
N VAL A 42 -6.97 -0.22 -2.35
CA VAL A 42 -8.30 -0.62 -2.80
C VAL A 42 -9.13 -0.98 -1.59
N ARG A 43 -10.29 -0.34 -1.44
CA ARG A 43 -11.30 -0.80 -0.48
C ARG A 43 -11.91 -2.10 -0.98
N THR A 44 -11.79 -3.16 -0.18
CA THR A 44 -12.30 -4.50 -0.53
C THR A 44 -13.56 -4.89 0.25
N GLY A 45 -13.93 -4.08 1.24
CA GLY A 45 -15.12 -4.25 2.08
C GLY A 45 -15.30 -3.08 3.04
N GLU A 46 -16.24 -3.22 3.99
CA GLU A 46 -16.54 -2.16 4.97
C GLU A 46 -15.32 -1.83 5.85
N HIS A 47 -14.58 -2.86 6.26
CA HIS A 47 -13.42 -2.77 7.16
C HIS A 47 -12.16 -3.41 6.57
N THR A 48 -12.11 -3.64 5.25
CA THR A 48 -10.99 -4.34 4.62
C THR A 48 -10.41 -3.56 3.45
N LEU A 49 -9.09 -3.61 3.35
CA LEU A 49 -8.29 -2.92 2.35
C LEU A 49 -7.34 -3.92 1.67
N ALA A 50 -6.96 -3.63 0.44
CA ALA A 50 -5.82 -4.25 -0.22
C ALA A 50 -4.90 -3.14 -0.74
N SER A 51 -3.61 -3.19 -0.38
CA SER A 51 -2.61 -2.32 -0.98
C SER A 51 -1.81 -3.06 -2.03
N ILE A 52 -1.45 -2.36 -3.09
CA ILE A 52 -0.60 -2.85 -4.18
C ILE A 52 0.55 -1.86 -4.26
N THR A 53 1.79 -2.33 -4.14
CA THR A 53 2.96 -1.50 -4.40
C THR A 53 3.83 -2.17 -5.45
N THR A 54 4.22 -1.42 -6.46
CA THR A 54 5.04 -1.90 -7.57
C THR A 54 6.40 -1.20 -7.58
N PHE A 55 7.46 -2.00 -7.72
CA PHE A 55 8.83 -1.53 -7.89
C PHE A 55 9.46 -2.12 -9.16
N HIS A 56 10.57 -1.53 -9.62
CA HIS A 56 11.33 -2.05 -10.74
C HIS A 56 11.89 -3.45 -10.47
N GLU A 57 12.56 -3.60 -9.31
CA GLU A 57 13.27 -4.82 -8.91
C GLU A 57 12.52 -5.61 -7.83
N ARG A 58 12.84 -6.91 -7.76
CA ARG A 58 12.21 -7.85 -6.82
C ARG A 58 12.53 -7.49 -5.38
N GLU A 59 13.80 -7.22 -5.10
CA GLU A 59 14.31 -6.89 -3.76
C GLU A 59 13.66 -5.62 -3.22
N GLN A 60 13.37 -4.65 -4.09
CA GLN A 60 12.66 -3.41 -3.74
C GLN A 60 11.19 -3.68 -3.35
N ALA A 61 10.49 -4.51 -4.15
CA ALA A 61 9.13 -4.92 -3.83
C ALA A 61 9.07 -5.75 -2.53
N GLU A 62 10.07 -6.57 -2.26
CA GLU A 62 10.21 -7.32 -1.01
C GLU A 62 10.50 -6.40 0.18
N ALA A 63 11.44 -5.46 0.05
CA ALA A 63 11.76 -4.47 1.08
C ALA A 63 10.55 -3.60 1.45
N SER A 64 9.70 -3.27 0.47
CA SER A 64 8.45 -2.54 0.70
C SER A 64 7.52 -3.23 1.71
N ASN A 65 7.59 -4.57 1.83
CA ASN A 65 6.76 -5.32 2.78
C ASN A 65 7.11 -5.00 4.23
N GLN A 66 8.41 -4.82 4.50
CA GLN A 66 8.94 -4.50 5.81
C GLN A 66 8.61 -3.04 6.17
N LEU A 67 8.89 -2.11 5.26
CA LEU A 67 8.53 -0.69 5.43
C LEU A 67 7.03 -0.54 5.73
N ALA A 68 6.18 -1.24 4.97
CA ALA A 68 4.73 -1.24 5.22
C ALA A 68 4.35 -1.84 6.57
N ALA A 69 5.09 -2.84 7.07
CA ALA A 69 4.79 -3.50 8.34
C ALA A 69 5.13 -2.58 9.51
N GLU A 70 6.33 -2.00 9.49
CA GLU A 70 6.82 -1.07 10.49
C GLU A 70 5.92 0.16 10.58
N TRP A 71 5.65 0.80 9.43
CA TRP A 71 4.80 1.99 9.41
C TRP A 71 3.38 1.72 9.90
N VAL A 72 2.75 0.59 9.52
CA VAL A 72 1.41 0.25 10.01
C VAL A 72 1.40 0.00 11.52
N ALA A 73 2.44 -0.66 12.04
CA ALA A 73 2.55 -0.94 13.47
C ALA A 73 2.72 0.34 14.31
N ASP A 74 3.46 1.32 13.77
CA ASP A 74 3.77 2.56 14.50
C ASP A 74 2.69 3.63 14.31
N GLU A 75 2.30 3.91 13.07
CA GLU A 75 1.47 5.08 12.71
C GLU A 75 -0.03 4.81 12.67
N LEU A 76 -0.43 3.53 12.63
CA LEU A 76 -1.83 3.08 12.66
C LEU A 76 -2.17 2.22 13.89
N ALA A 77 -1.36 2.30 14.95
CA ALA A 77 -1.59 1.54 16.18
C ALA A 77 -2.98 1.78 16.82
N ASP A 78 -3.57 2.95 16.61
CA ASP A 78 -4.89 3.36 17.10
C ASP A 78 -6.07 2.77 16.30
N PHE A 79 -5.82 2.17 15.14
CA PHE A 79 -6.83 1.60 14.25
C PHE A 79 -6.94 0.08 14.32
N ASP A 80 -6.13 -0.59 15.16
CA ASP A 80 -6.08 -2.05 15.29
C ASP A 80 -5.99 -2.75 13.92
N VAL A 81 -4.99 -2.32 13.12
CA VAL A 81 -4.82 -2.81 11.75
C VAL A 81 -4.16 -4.19 11.76
N GLU A 82 -4.88 -5.19 11.23
CA GLU A 82 -4.40 -6.55 11.09
C GLU A 82 -4.02 -6.83 9.62
N ARG A 83 -2.80 -7.33 9.37
CA ARG A 83 -2.42 -7.84 8.04
C ARG A 83 -2.99 -9.24 7.84
N MET A 84 -3.92 -9.36 6.90
CA MET A 84 -4.64 -10.61 6.61
C MET A 84 -3.91 -11.52 5.61
N GLY A 85 -3.04 -10.95 4.77
CA GLY A 85 -2.37 -11.71 3.73
C GLY A 85 -1.37 -10.87 2.94
N MET A 86 -0.49 -11.56 2.23
CA MET A 86 0.54 -10.95 1.40
C MET A 86 0.89 -11.86 0.22
N VAL A 87 0.99 -11.28 -0.97
CA VAL A 87 1.45 -11.94 -2.19
C VAL A 87 2.46 -11.01 -2.87
N SER A 88 3.59 -11.55 -3.32
CA SER A 88 4.58 -10.79 -4.09
C SER A 88 5.00 -11.57 -5.34
N GLY A 89 5.31 -10.87 -6.42
CA GLY A 89 5.75 -11.52 -7.66
C GLY A 89 6.00 -10.58 -8.82
N ALA A 90 6.49 -11.14 -9.93
CA ALA A 90 6.71 -10.39 -11.16
C ALA A 90 5.38 -9.96 -11.80
N VAL A 91 5.31 -8.70 -12.24
CA VAL A 91 4.19 -8.21 -13.04
C VAL A 91 4.38 -8.68 -14.48
N VAL A 92 3.54 -9.63 -14.92
CA VAL A 92 3.64 -10.24 -16.27
C VAL A 92 2.83 -9.51 -17.34
N VAL A 93 1.83 -8.71 -16.95
CA VAL A 93 1.00 -7.88 -17.85
C VAL A 93 0.67 -6.56 -17.14
N SER A 94 0.80 -5.43 -17.81
CA SER A 94 0.40 -4.10 -17.28
C SER A 94 -0.11 -3.14 -18.35
N ARG A 95 -1.00 -2.23 -17.97
CA ARG A 95 -1.49 -1.07 -18.76
C ARG A 95 -1.83 0.05 -17.80
N ALA A 96 -1.64 1.31 -18.20
CA ALA A 96 -2.02 2.49 -17.42
C ALA A 96 -2.44 3.63 -18.37
N SER A 97 -3.36 4.49 -17.93
CA SER A 97 -3.61 5.82 -18.52
C SER A 97 -2.95 6.89 -17.66
N SER A 98 -2.96 8.14 -18.10
CA SER A 98 -2.52 9.28 -17.30
C SER A 98 -3.31 9.47 -16.00
N ASP A 99 -4.53 8.94 -15.92
CA ASP A 99 -5.37 9.06 -14.73
C ASP A 99 -4.75 8.35 -13.52
N ALA A 100 -3.94 7.31 -13.76
CA ALA A 100 -3.20 6.60 -12.71
C ALA A 100 -2.11 7.47 -12.05
N LEU A 101 -1.77 8.62 -12.62
CA LEU A 101 -0.80 9.56 -12.06
C LEU A 101 -1.43 10.63 -11.16
N VAL A 102 -2.77 10.65 -11.07
CA VAL A 102 -3.51 11.58 -10.22
C VAL A 102 -3.76 10.91 -8.87
N PRO A 103 -3.34 11.50 -7.73
CA PRO A 103 -3.66 10.97 -6.41
C PRO A 103 -5.18 10.81 -6.24
N ALA A 104 -5.59 9.62 -5.76
CA ALA A 104 -7.00 9.29 -5.60
C ALA A 104 -7.59 9.80 -4.28
N HIS A 105 -6.76 9.95 -3.25
CA HIS A 105 -7.16 10.53 -1.98
C HIS A 105 -6.96 12.05 -2.03
N HIS A 106 -7.87 12.77 -1.38
CA HIS A 106 -7.81 14.22 -1.17
C HIS A 106 -7.62 14.53 0.32
#